data_AF-A7NQM9-F1
#
_entry.id   AF-A7NQM9-F1
#
_cell.length_a   1.000
_cell.length_b   1.000
_cell.length_c   1.000
_cell.angle_alpha   90.00
_cell.angle_beta   90.00
_cell.angle_gamma   90.00
#
_symmetry.space_group_name_H-M   'P 1'
#
loop_
_entity.id
_entity.type
_entity.pdbx_description
1 polymer ?
#
loop_
_entity_poly.entity_id
_entity_poly.type
_entity_poly.pdbx_seq_one_letter_code
_entity_poly.pdbx_strand_id
1 'polypeptide(L)'
;MAVRSKPLRSSPQRPVRQPRPPAAAPRKPFAPYPIVEPPARAGIGAPAGILMLLFGLPLWALGAKYTLDGAVIGINMLATFLELPARVPAPTGWWNLLLIPVGLLFSYVESSVRLNLFGGPAQLFALLVLLILTHGIDIYTTYLGVSSLAAQSAAIGQFLNLFWWSPAIAAIVLTYLPELLIRGGWSLLTE
;
A
#
# COMPACT_ATOMS: atom_id res chain seq x y z
N MET A 1 -12.41 81.29 -42.31
CA MET A 1 -12.38 80.04 -41.53
C MET A 1 -11.66 78.98 -42.35
N ALA A 2 -10.51 78.53 -41.87
CA ALA A 2 -9.60 77.65 -42.59
C ALA A 2 -10.13 76.20 -42.62
N VAL A 3 -10.27 75.61 -43.81
CA VAL A 3 -10.56 74.19 -43.97
C VAL A 3 -9.36 73.50 -44.62
N ARG A 4 -8.76 72.69 -43.76
CA ARG A 4 -7.56 71.86 -43.89
C ARG A 4 -7.65 70.90 -45.09
N SER A 5 -6.78 71.08 -46.07
CA SER A 5 -6.54 70.13 -47.16
C SER A 5 -5.82 68.88 -46.62
N LYS A 6 -6.48 67.71 -46.70
CA LYS A 6 -5.89 66.39 -46.40
C LYS A 6 -4.95 65.97 -47.56
N PRO A 7 -3.68 65.61 -47.30
CA PRO A 7 -2.83 65.03 -48.34
C PRO A 7 -3.18 63.55 -48.61
N LEU A 8 -2.92 63.16 -49.86
CA LEU A 8 -3.25 61.88 -50.48
C LEU A 8 -2.52 60.67 -49.87
N ARG A 9 -3.26 59.56 -49.85
CA ARG A 9 -2.87 58.14 -49.83
C ARG A 9 -1.35 57.84 -49.88
N SER A 10 -0.83 57.25 -48.80
CA SER A 10 0.27 56.30 -48.89
C SER A 10 -0.30 54.92 -49.22
N SER A 11 0.21 54.33 -50.30
CA SER A 11 -0.11 52.96 -50.73
C SER A 11 0.24 51.95 -49.63
N PRO A 12 -0.57 50.91 -49.37
CA PRO A 12 -0.16 49.84 -48.48
C PRO A 12 1.03 49.09 -49.09
N GLN A 13 2.17 49.09 -48.40
CA GLN A 13 3.29 48.22 -48.71
C GLN A 13 2.80 46.77 -48.73
N ARG A 14 2.96 46.11 -49.87
CA ARG A 14 2.78 44.66 -50.01
C ARG A 14 3.78 44.00 -49.06
N PRO A 15 3.38 43.16 -48.08
CA PRO A 15 4.35 42.41 -47.30
C PRO A 15 5.07 41.45 -48.25
N VAL A 16 6.40 41.57 -48.28
CA VAL A 16 7.29 40.64 -48.97
C VAL A 16 6.99 39.24 -48.44
N ARG A 17 6.56 38.33 -49.32
CA ARG A 17 6.31 36.93 -48.98
C ARG A 17 7.65 36.33 -48.54
N GLN A 18 7.84 36.11 -47.25
CA GLN A 18 9.00 35.38 -46.75
C GLN A 18 8.99 33.96 -47.35
N PRO A 19 10.14 33.42 -47.79
CA PRO A 19 10.22 32.04 -48.24
C PRO A 19 9.87 31.12 -47.07
N ARG A 20 8.92 30.20 -47.28
CA ARG A 20 8.61 29.15 -46.29
C ARG A 20 9.89 28.35 -46.02
N PRO A 21 10.27 28.07 -44.76
CA PRO A 21 11.36 27.15 -44.48
C PRO A 21 11.01 25.76 -45.04
N PRO A 22 12.00 25.02 -45.56
CA PRO A 22 11.78 23.70 -46.15
C PRO A 22 11.18 22.75 -45.09
N ALA A 23 10.21 21.94 -45.51
CA ALA A 23 9.57 20.95 -44.66
C ALA A 23 10.63 20.02 -44.05
N ALA A 24 10.59 19.86 -42.73
CA ALA A 24 11.48 18.96 -42.01
C ALA A 24 11.32 17.53 -42.54
N ALA A 25 12.45 16.86 -42.82
CA ALA A 25 12.47 15.48 -43.29
C ALA A 25 11.71 14.55 -42.31
N PRO A 26 11.01 13.51 -42.81
CA PRO A 26 10.31 12.57 -41.95
C PRO A 26 11.31 11.90 -41.00
N ARG A 27 11.07 12.03 -39.69
CA ARG A 27 11.86 11.34 -38.66
C ARG A 27 11.76 9.85 -38.91
N LYS A 28 12.91 9.18 -39.08
CA LYS A 28 12.98 7.72 -39.18
C LYS A 28 12.25 7.09 -37.98
N PRO A 29 11.51 5.98 -38.16
CA PRO A 29 10.92 5.25 -37.05
C PRO A 29 12.02 4.92 -36.03
N PHE A 30 11.77 5.21 -34.76
CA PHE A 30 12.64 4.81 -33.66
C PHE A 30 12.89 3.30 -33.78
N ALA A 31 14.16 2.90 -33.91
CA ALA A 31 14.52 1.51 -33.77
C ALA A 31 14.07 1.04 -32.37
N PRO A 32 13.46 -0.15 -32.23
CA PRO A 32 13.17 -0.71 -30.92
C PRO A 32 14.47 -0.76 -30.12
N TYR A 33 14.47 -0.23 -28.90
CA TYR A 33 15.61 -0.41 -28.00
C TYR A 33 15.91 -1.92 -27.87
N PRO A 34 17.18 -2.34 -27.90
CA PRO A 34 17.51 -3.72 -27.61
C PRO A 34 16.96 -4.05 -26.22
N ILE A 35 16.13 -5.09 -26.14
CA ILE A 35 15.67 -5.65 -24.87
C ILE A 35 16.93 -6.15 -24.19
N VAL A 36 17.44 -5.38 -23.23
CA VAL A 36 18.50 -5.85 -22.34
C VAL A 36 17.84 -6.86 -21.43
N GLU A 37 18.04 -8.15 -21.72
CA GLU A 37 17.66 -9.21 -20.78
C GLU A 37 18.31 -8.88 -19.43
N PRO A 38 17.52 -8.79 -18.34
CA PRO A 38 18.09 -8.54 -17.04
C PRO A 38 19.10 -9.64 -16.73
N PRO A 39 20.27 -9.31 -16.15
CA PRO A 39 21.28 -10.33 -15.85
C PRO A 39 20.65 -11.38 -14.95
N ALA A 40 20.68 -12.64 -15.42
CA ALA A 40 20.20 -13.79 -14.66
C ALA A 40 20.80 -13.74 -13.25
N ARG A 41 19.96 -13.46 -12.25
CA ARG A 41 20.41 -13.32 -10.85
C ARG A 41 20.93 -14.68 -10.40
N ALA A 42 22.25 -14.79 -10.35
CA ALA A 42 22.95 -16.03 -10.04
C ALA A 42 22.53 -16.59 -8.66
N GLY A 43 21.88 -17.76 -8.66
CA GLY A 43 22.00 -18.85 -7.67
C GLY A 43 21.57 -18.66 -6.22
N ILE A 44 21.41 -17.43 -5.71
CA ILE A 44 21.11 -17.14 -4.30
C ILE A 44 19.60 -16.88 -4.08
N GLY A 45 18.84 -16.65 -5.16
CA GLY A 45 17.41 -16.31 -5.10
C GLY A 45 16.58 -17.37 -4.38
N ALA A 46 16.69 -18.64 -4.78
CA ALA A 46 15.85 -19.69 -4.21
C ALA A 46 16.10 -19.96 -2.71
N PRO A 47 17.34 -20.12 -2.21
CA PRO A 47 17.57 -20.27 -0.76
C PRO A 47 17.09 -19.08 0.06
N ALA A 48 17.35 -17.85 -0.42
CA ALA A 48 16.87 -16.63 0.23
C ALA A 48 15.33 -16.58 0.23
N GLY A 49 14.70 -16.93 -0.88
CA GLY A 49 13.24 -16.95 -1.01
C GLY A 49 12.57 -17.96 -0.08
N ILE A 50 13.15 -19.16 0.05
CA ILE A 50 12.69 -20.17 1.03
C ILE A 50 12.80 -19.63 2.45
N LEU A 51 13.93 -19.02 2.83
CA LEU A 51 14.11 -18.45 4.17
C LEU A 51 13.08 -17.34 4.43
N MET A 52 12.85 -16.44 3.46
CA MET A 52 11.86 -15.39 3.58
C MET A 52 10.45 -15.95 3.78
N LEU A 53 10.06 -17.02 3.08
CA LEU A 53 8.78 -17.70 3.32
C LEU A 53 8.72 -18.39 4.70
N LEU A 54 9.81 -19.06 5.11
CA LEU A 54 9.90 -19.77 6.38
C LEU A 54 9.76 -18.83 7.59
N PHE A 55 10.23 -17.58 7.50
CA PHE A 55 10.02 -16.57 8.54
C PHE A 55 8.73 -15.76 8.33
N GLY A 56 8.37 -15.46 7.08
CA GLY A 56 7.19 -14.67 6.74
C GLY A 56 5.88 -15.35 7.11
N LEU A 57 5.70 -16.63 6.79
CA LEU A 57 4.45 -17.35 7.05
C LEU A 57 4.10 -17.46 8.55
N PRO A 58 5.03 -17.85 9.44
CA PRO A 58 4.75 -17.87 10.89
C PRO A 58 4.46 -16.48 11.45
N LEU A 59 5.20 -15.44 11.03
CA LEU A 59 4.95 -14.08 11.47
C LEU A 59 3.60 -13.56 10.98
N TRP A 60 3.20 -13.91 9.76
CA TRP A 60 1.89 -13.57 9.20
C TRP A 60 0.77 -14.24 10.00
N ALA A 61 0.90 -15.53 10.29
CA ALA A 61 -0.09 -16.26 11.10
C ALA A 61 -0.20 -15.67 12.52
N LEU A 62 0.94 -15.25 13.09
CA LEU A 62 0.99 -14.60 14.39
C LEU A 62 0.31 -13.22 14.35
N GLY A 63 0.59 -12.40 13.33
CA GLY A 63 -0.06 -11.11 13.10
C GLY A 63 -1.57 -11.27 12.95
N ALA A 64 -2.02 -12.18 12.08
CA ALA A 64 -3.43 -12.47 11.85
C ALA A 64 -4.16 -12.89 13.14
N LYS A 65 -3.52 -13.71 13.98
CA LYS A 65 -4.06 -14.07 15.29
C LYS A 65 -4.27 -12.84 16.16
N TYR A 66 -3.26 -11.98 16.31
CA TYR A 66 -3.36 -10.80 17.17
C TYR A 66 -4.34 -9.76 16.66
N THR A 67 -4.37 -9.49 15.35
CA THR A 67 -5.38 -8.65 14.70
C THR A 67 -6.78 -9.12 15.09
N LEU A 68 -7.03 -10.43 15.02
CA LEU A 68 -8.34 -10.95 15.31
C LEU A 68 -8.70 -10.91 16.80
N ASP A 69 -7.78 -11.29 17.68
CA ASP A 69 -7.99 -11.16 19.13
C ASP A 69 -8.34 -9.71 19.49
N GLY A 70 -7.62 -8.75 18.91
CA GLY A 70 -7.90 -7.33 19.08
C GLY A 70 -9.21 -6.87 18.45
N ALA A 71 -9.62 -7.44 17.32
CA ALA A 71 -10.93 -7.17 16.74
C ALA A 71 -12.06 -7.65 17.67
N VAL A 72 -11.93 -8.84 18.27
CA VAL A 72 -12.88 -9.35 19.27
C VAL A 72 -12.92 -8.44 20.50
N ILE A 73 -11.77 -7.96 20.97
CA ILE A 73 -11.70 -6.97 22.06
C ILE A 73 -12.44 -5.69 21.65
N GLY A 74 -12.14 -5.14 20.47
CA GLY A 74 -12.78 -3.92 19.97
C GLY A 74 -14.30 -4.06 19.82
N ILE A 75 -14.79 -5.18 19.29
CA ILE A 75 -16.22 -5.48 19.19
C ILE A 75 -16.86 -5.53 20.59
N ASN A 76 -16.22 -6.19 21.55
CA ASN A 76 -16.73 -6.27 22.92
C ASN A 76 -16.70 -4.92 23.64
N MET A 77 -15.71 -4.08 23.38
CA MET A 77 -15.66 -2.69 23.87
C MET A 77 -16.82 -1.88 23.29
N LEU A 78 -17.08 -2.00 22.00
CA LEU A 78 -18.22 -1.34 21.34
C LEU A 78 -19.56 -1.86 21.89
N ALA A 79 -19.71 -3.17 22.05
CA ALA A 79 -20.90 -3.78 22.64
C ALA A 79 -21.14 -3.28 24.06
N THR A 80 -20.09 -3.15 24.86
CA THR A 80 -20.16 -2.58 26.22
C THR A 80 -20.56 -1.11 26.19
N PHE A 81 -19.99 -0.31 25.28
CA PHE A 81 -20.34 1.10 25.10
C PHE A 81 -21.82 1.27 24.70
N LEU A 82 -22.37 0.33 23.94
CA LEU A 82 -23.77 0.29 23.52
C LEU A 82 -24.69 -0.45 24.51
N GLU A 83 -24.18 -0.86 25.68
CA GLU A 83 -24.90 -1.62 26.70
C GLU A 83 -25.55 -2.93 26.18
N LEU A 84 -24.95 -3.56 25.18
CA LEU A 84 -25.43 -4.81 24.61
C LEU A 84 -25.05 -6.00 25.51
N PRO A 85 -25.97 -6.94 25.79
CA PRO A 85 -25.69 -8.09 26.66
C PRO A 85 -24.85 -9.18 25.98
N ALA A 86 -24.68 -9.12 24.65
CA ALA A 86 -23.95 -10.11 23.89
C ALA A 86 -22.43 -9.86 23.96
N ARG A 87 -21.66 -10.94 24.17
CA ARG A 87 -20.19 -10.92 24.07
C ARG A 87 -19.73 -11.89 23.00
N VAL A 88 -18.77 -11.45 22.20
CA VAL A 88 -18.11 -12.29 21.21
C VAL A 88 -16.96 -13.03 21.89
N PRO A 89 -16.96 -14.37 21.92
CA PRO A 89 -15.83 -15.12 22.46
C PRO A 89 -14.63 -15.04 21.51
N ALA A 90 -13.42 -14.98 22.07
CA ALA A 90 -12.21 -15.10 21.27
C ALA A 90 -12.11 -16.54 20.71
N PRO A 91 -11.75 -16.72 19.42
CA PRO A 91 -11.51 -18.06 18.89
C PRO A 91 -10.31 -18.69 19.58
N THR A 92 -10.44 -20.00 19.87
CA THR A 92 -9.43 -20.77 20.59
C THR A 92 -9.16 -22.10 19.88
N GLY A 93 -7.97 -22.65 20.10
CA GLY A 93 -7.58 -23.95 19.54
C GLY A 93 -7.52 -23.96 18.02
N TRP A 94 -7.95 -25.06 17.41
CA TRP A 94 -7.92 -25.30 15.96
C TRP A 94 -8.84 -24.37 15.16
N TRP A 95 -9.80 -23.70 15.81
CA TRP A 95 -10.62 -22.65 15.18
C TRP A 95 -9.78 -21.46 14.69
N ASN A 96 -8.57 -21.24 15.25
CA ASN A 96 -7.62 -20.26 14.73
C ASN A 96 -7.18 -20.56 13.28
N LEU A 97 -7.32 -21.81 12.81
CA LEU A 97 -7.01 -22.17 11.42
C LEU A 97 -8.07 -21.65 10.44
N LEU A 98 -9.30 -21.43 10.89
CA LEU A 98 -10.32 -20.74 10.07
C LEU A 98 -10.02 -19.26 9.85
N LEU A 99 -9.02 -18.72 10.55
CA LEU A 99 -8.57 -17.34 10.39
C LEU A 99 -7.61 -17.19 9.20
N ILE A 100 -7.00 -18.29 8.75
CA ILE A 100 -6.09 -18.29 7.60
C ILE A 100 -6.83 -17.82 6.33
N PRO A 101 -8.01 -18.35 5.97
CA PRO A 101 -8.77 -17.82 4.83
C PRO A 101 -9.14 -16.34 4.96
N VAL A 102 -9.48 -15.87 6.16
CA VAL A 102 -9.87 -14.47 6.42
C VAL A 102 -8.69 -13.53 6.27
N GLY A 103 -7.53 -13.89 6.86
CA GLY A 103 -6.29 -13.15 6.67
C GLY A 103 -5.87 -13.12 5.21
N LEU A 104 -5.95 -14.26 4.50
CA LEU A 104 -5.59 -14.33 3.08
C LEU A 104 -6.50 -13.45 2.22
N LEU A 105 -7.79 -13.37 2.56
CA LEU A 105 -8.74 -12.49 1.88
C LEU A 105 -8.39 -11.01 2.11
N PHE A 106 -8.00 -10.63 3.34
CA PHE A 106 -7.52 -9.28 3.64
C PHE A 106 -6.25 -8.94 2.85
N SER A 107 -5.23 -9.81 2.89
CA SER A 107 -4.00 -9.66 2.10
C SER A 107 -4.28 -9.59 0.59
N TYR A 108 -5.26 -10.35 0.09
CA TYR A 108 -5.69 -10.31 -1.30
C TYR A 108 -6.34 -8.97 -1.66
N VAL A 109 -7.26 -8.46 -0.81
CA VAL A 109 -7.89 -7.15 -1.03
C VAL A 109 -6.82 -6.05 -1.02
N GLU A 110 -5.93 -6.07 -0.03
CA GLU A 110 -4.87 -5.08 0.12
C GLU A 110 -3.88 -5.08 -1.06
N SER A 111 -3.53 -6.27 -1.57
CA SER A 111 -2.71 -6.40 -2.80
C SER A 111 -3.45 -6.05 -4.08
N SER A 112 -4.79 -6.18 -4.10
CA SER A 112 -5.64 -5.92 -5.28
C SER A 112 -6.03 -4.45 -5.42
N VAL A 113 -5.94 -3.64 -4.35
CA VAL A 113 -6.12 -2.19 -4.43
C VAL A 113 -4.94 -1.60 -5.20
N ARG A 114 -5.06 -1.59 -6.52
CA ARG A 114 -4.20 -0.77 -7.38
C ARG A 114 -4.57 0.68 -7.14
N LEU A 115 -3.67 1.44 -6.53
CA LEU A 115 -3.76 2.90 -6.46
C LEU A 115 -3.80 3.44 -7.89
N ASN A 116 -5.00 3.65 -8.41
CA ASN A 116 -5.21 4.24 -9.72
C ASN A 116 -4.99 5.76 -9.55
N LEU A 117 -3.72 6.15 -9.59
CA LEU A 117 -3.26 7.54 -9.40
C LEU A 117 -3.74 8.49 -10.52
N PHE A 118 -4.41 7.97 -11.55
CA PHE A 118 -4.99 8.73 -12.66
C PHE A 118 -6.37 9.32 -12.36
N GLY A 119 -6.93 9.06 -11.17
CA GLY A 119 -8.12 9.74 -10.68
C GLY A 119 -7.85 11.21 -10.35
N GLY A 120 -8.88 12.06 -10.45
CA GLY A 120 -8.80 13.45 -9.99
C GLY A 120 -8.48 13.57 -8.48
N PRO A 121 -8.18 14.77 -7.97
CA PRO A 121 -7.70 14.99 -6.60
C PRO A 121 -8.64 14.43 -5.51
N ALA A 122 -9.96 14.43 -5.75
CA ALA A 122 -10.93 13.85 -4.82
C ALA A 122 -10.81 12.31 -4.72
N GLN A 123 -10.49 11.63 -5.82
CA GLN A 123 -10.31 10.18 -5.83
C GLN A 123 -9.00 9.80 -5.12
N LEU A 124 -7.93 10.56 -5.34
CA LEU A 124 -6.68 10.38 -4.59
C LEU A 124 -6.89 10.58 -3.09
N PHE A 125 -7.62 11.63 -2.70
CA PHE A 125 -7.94 11.88 -1.29
C PHE A 125 -8.77 10.74 -0.69
N ALA A 126 -9.81 10.28 -1.37
CA ALA A 126 -10.62 9.15 -0.92
C ALA A 126 -9.79 7.86 -0.76
N LEU A 127 -8.86 7.60 -1.68
CA LEU A 127 -7.94 6.47 -1.60
C LEU A 127 -6.98 6.59 -0.41
N LEU A 128 -6.44 7.78 -0.15
CA LEU A 128 -5.57 8.03 1.01
C LEU A 128 -6.33 7.87 2.34
N VAL A 129 -7.55 8.40 2.43
CA VAL A 129 -8.40 8.22 3.61
C VAL A 129 -8.70 6.75 3.83
N LEU A 130 -9.09 6.03 2.78
CA LEU A 130 -9.34 4.59 2.86
C LEU A 130 -8.09 3.83 3.32
N LEU A 131 -6.92 4.14 2.74
CA LEU A 131 -5.65 3.52 3.10
C LEU A 131 -5.31 3.74 4.58
N ILE A 132 -5.41 4.99 5.05
CA ILE A 132 -5.13 5.35 6.45
C ILE A 132 -6.11 4.63 7.38
N LEU A 133 -7.39 4.56 7.02
CA LEU A 133 -8.39 3.88 7.83
C LEU A 133 -8.17 2.37 7.88
N THR A 134 -7.92 1.71 6.75
CA THR A 134 -7.73 0.25 6.72
C THR A 134 -6.48 -0.16 7.48
N HIS A 135 -5.35 0.50 7.22
CA HIS A 135 -4.09 0.20 7.91
C HIS A 135 -4.14 0.61 9.38
N GLY A 136 -4.79 1.74 9.68
CA GLY A 136 -4.97 2.21 11.05
C GLY A 136 -5.81 1.24 11.88
N ILE A 137 -6.89 0.71 11.30
CA ILE A 137 -7.73 -0.31 11.94
C ILE A 137 -6.93 -1.60 12.14
N ASP A 138 -6.23 -2.09 11.11
CA ASP A 138 -5.44 -3.33 11.23
C ASP A 138 -4.39 -3.19 12.34
N ILE A 139 -3.52 -2.17 12.28
CA ILE A 139 -2.49 -1.90 13.30
C ILE A 139 -3.12 -1.75 14.69
N TYR A 140 -4.23 -1.02 14.82
CA TYR A 140 -4.89 -0.82 16.11
C TYR A 140 -5.44 -2.13 16.68
N THR A 141 -6.05 -2.96 15.85
CA THR A 141 -6.53 -4.28 16.28
C THR A 141 -5.37 -5.21 16.61
N THR A 142 -4.29 -5.27 15.81
CA THR A 142 -3.08 -6.03 16.19
C THR A 142 -2.52 -5.54 17.51
N TYR A 143 -2.47 -4.22 17.73
CA TYR A 143 -2.01 -3.60 18.98
C TYR A 143 -2.86 -4.04 20.18
N LEU A 144 -4.20 -4.03 20.07
CA LEU A 144 -5.08 -4.49 21.14
C LEU A 144 -4.84 -5.97 21.47
N GLY A 145 -4.67 -6.82 20.46
CA GLY A 145 -4.36 -8.24 20.65
C GLY A 145 -3.01 -8.47 21.32
N VAL A 146 -1.95 -7.83 20.82
CA VAL A 146 -0.60 -7.92 21.41
C VAL A 146 -0.59 -7.40 22.84
N SER A 147 -1.22 -6.26 23.11
CA SER A 147 -1.26 -5.65 24.44
C SER A 147 -2.02 -6.52 25.45
N SER A 148 -3.12 -7.14 25.03
CA SER A 148 -3.89 -8.07 25.85
C SER A 148 -3.09 -9.33 26.18
N LEU A 149 -2.41 -9.92 25.19
CA LEU A 149 -1.59 -11.12 25.43
C LEU A 149 -0.32 -10.79 26.24
N ALA A 150 0.24 -9.60 26.03
CA ALA A 150 1.37 -9.12 26.80
C ALA A 150 1.01 -8.97 28.28
N ALA A 151 -0.21 -8.50 28.58
CA ALA A 151 -0.74 -8.43 29.93
C ALA A 151 -0.97 -9.82 30.57
N GLN A 152 -1.17 -10.86 29.76
CA GLN A 152 -1.49 -12.21 30.24
C GLN A 152 -0.29 -13.16 30.30
N SER A 153 0.82 -12.91 29.58
CA SER A 153 1.96 -13.83 29.51
C SER A 153 3.11 -13.47 30.47
N ALA A 154 3.64 -14.48 31.15
CA ALA A 154 4.58 -14.31 32.26
C ALA A 154 6.02 -13.90 31.88
N ALA A 155 6.41 -13.94 30.60
CA ALA A 155 7.80 -13.67 30.20
C ALA A 155 7.91 -12.65 29.05
N ILE A 156 7.51 -13.04 27.82
CA ILE A 156 7.61 -12.16 26.64
C ILE A 156 6.64 -10.97 26.77
N GLY A 157 5.46 -11.21 27.35
CA GLY A 157 4.49 -10.15 27.60
C GLY A 157 4.93 -9.12 28.62
N GLN A 158 5.65 -9.54 29.68
CA GLN A 158 6.26 -8.60 30.61
C GLN A 158 7.35 -7.76 29.92
N PHE A 159 8.17 -8.37 29.06
CA PHE A 159 9.18 -7.65 28.28
C PHE A 159 8.56 -6.65 27.29
N LEU A 160 7.45 -7.02 26.65
CA LEU A 160 6.72 -6.09 25.79
C LEU A 160 6.03 -4.98 26.61
N ASN A 161 5.48 -5.29 27.79
CA ASN A 161 4.87 -4.30 28.66
C ASN A 161 5.87 -3.41 29.41
N LEU A 162 7.16 -3.76 29.42
CA LEU A 162 8.23 -2.93 30.00
C LEU A 162 8.35 -1.57 29.29
N PHE A 163 7.92 -1.48 28.03
CA PHE A 163 7.89 -0.24 27.27
C PHE A 163 6.52 -0.04 26.62
N TRP A 164 5.87 1.09 26.93
CA TRP A 164 4.52 1.43 26.43
C TRP A 164 4.41 1.45 24.89
N TRP A 165 5.52 1.68 24.20
CA TRP A 165 5.58 1.71 22.73
C TRP A 165 5.86 0.34 22.09
N SER A 166 6.31 -0.67 22.85
CA SER A 166 6.72 -1.94 22.27
C SER A 166 5.56 -2.73 21.63
N PRO A 167 4.33 -2.75 22.20
CA PRO A 167 3.20 -3.39 21.54
C PRO A 167 2.80 -2.68 20.25
N ALA A 168 2.99 -1.35 20.18
CA ALA A 168 2.73 -0.57 18.98
C ALA A 168 3.74 -0.88 17.88
N ILE A 169 5.03 -0.99 18.22
CA ILE A 169 6.06 -1.41 17.26
C ILE A 169 5.82 -2.85 16.82
N ALA A 170 5.49 -3.76 17.74
CA ALA A 170 5.17 -5.14 17.41
C ALA A 170 3.97 -5.23 16.46
N ALA A 171 2.92 -4.44 16.67
CA ALA A 171 1.77 -4.35 15.76
C ALA A 171 2.20 -3.92 14.35
N ILE A 172 2.94 -2.81 14.23
CA ILE A 172 3.44 -2.32 12.93
C ILE A 172 4.30 -3.38 12.24
N VAL A 173 5.22 -4.00 12.96
CA VAL A 173 6.09 -5.05 12.42
C VAL A 173 5.26 -6.22 11.92
N LEU A 174 4.28 -6.69 12.70
CA LEU A 174 3.44 -7.84 12.33
C LEU A 174 2.45 -7.54 11.21
N THR A 175 2.09 -6.28 10.97
CA THR A 175 1.30 -5.87 9.81
C THR A 175 2.13 -5.89 8.52
N TYR A 176 3.34 -5.31 8.52
CA TYR A 176 4.07 -5.08 7.27
C TYR A 176 5.18 -6.10 6.96
N LEU A 177 5.94 -6.52 7.96
CA LEU A 177 7.11 -7.39 7.74
C LEU A 177 6.74 -8.76 7.14
N PRO A 178 5.66 -9.44 7.59
CA PRO A 178 5.32 -10.74 7.03
C PRO A 178 4.94 -10.66 5.55
N GLU A 179 4.17 -9.65 5.16
CA GLU A 179 3.79 -9.40 3.76
C GLU A 179 5.02 -9.15 2.89
N LEU A 180 5.98 -8.34 3.36
CA LEU A 180 7.23 -8.09 2.63
C LEU A 180 8.05 -9.36 2.47
N LEU A 181 8.17 -10.17 3.52
CA LEU A 181 8.89 -11.44 3.48
C LEU A 181 8.21 -12.45 2.54
N ILE A 182 6.88 -12.56 2.59
CA ILE A 182 6.13 -13.49 1.74
C ILE A 182 6.23 -13.09 0.27
N ARG A 183 5.99 -11.82 -0.05
CA ARG A 183 6.05 -11.31 -1.43
C ARG A 183 7.47 -11.35 -2.00
N GLY A 184 8.46 -10.92 -1.22
CA GLY A 184 9.86 -10.98 -1.60
C GLY A 184 10.33 -12.42 -1.79
N GLY A 185 9.93 -13.32 -0.88
CA GLY A 185 10.25 -14.74 -0.98
C GLY A 185 9.63 -15.41 -2.19
N TRP A 186 8.36 -15.10 -2.49
CA TRP A 186 7.66 -15.61 -3.67
C TRP A 186 8.27 -15.11 -4.99
N SER A 187 8.59 -13.82 -5.09
CA SER A 187 9.27 -13.25 -6.27
C SER A 187 10.62 -13.94 -6.52
N LEU A 188 11.43 -14.15 -5.48
CA LEU A 188 12.73 -14.83 -5.61
C LEU A 188 12.65 -16.32 -5.97
N LEU A 189 11.48 -16.96 -5.83
CA LEU A 189 11.24 -18.36 -6.18
C LEU A 189 10.61 -18.56 -7.55
N THR A 190 9.99 -17.52 -8.10
CA THR A 190 9.24 -17.57 -9.36
C THR A 190 9.90 -16.80 -10.50
N GLU A 191 10.90 -15.96 -10.20
CA GLU A 191 11.83 -15.33 -11.13
C GLU A 191 13.09 -16.19 -11.34
#